data_AF-A0A2H0NJD4-F1
#
_entry.id   AF-A0A2H0NJD4-F1
#
_cell.length_a   1.000
_cell.length_b   1.000
_cell.length_c   1.000
_cell.angle_alpha   90.00
_cell.angle_beta   90.00
_cell.angle_gamma   90.00
#
_symmetry.space_group_name_H-M   'P 1'
#
loop_
_entity.id
_entity.type
_entity.pdbx_description
1 polymer ?
#
loop_
_entity_poly.entity_id
_entity_poly.type
_entity_poly.pdbx_seq_one_letter_code
_entity_poly.pdbx_strand_id
1 'polypeptide(L)'
;MADTPTYDEPANMAASYAYVYRNDYRLYPDNPPLVKILAGLSLLPIAGKMNFPSQLPIYNDPTQFDLYKFGTEFLYRSGNPTREIIFLSRLPNIIITVLLGLSLYLIATKLYGPKAGLLALFLFSFDPNIRGHDHILAFDIPLAFLSLLAFYLIYQFIKLPEKRGLFGLLLAFAFAAGYLTKFTFIFVALILIVYALWSVIKLDNNKIKNSFFLLIVTCLMPFFLLWFFAISTNYHKITLDYDKLPIIASANKLYKNNSTWNLISKL
;
A
#
# COMPACT_ATOMS: atom_id res chain seq x y z
N MET A 1 5.25 12.51 -19.12
CA MET A 1 5.65 11.10 -19.26
C MET A 1 4.96 10.56 -20.50
N ALA A 2 5.70 9.88 -21.37
CA ALA A 2 5.35 9.59 -22.76
C ALA A 2 5.07 8.09 -23.02
N ASP A 3 4.98 7.29 -21.96
CA ASP A 3 4.72 5.86 -22.03
C ASP A 3 3.24 5.54 -21.75
N THR A 4 2.78 4.40 -22.27
CA THR A 4 1.42 3.90 -22.06
C THR A 4 1.35 3.03 -20.80
N PRO A 5 0.20 2.96 -20.12
CA PRO A 5 0.00 2.07 -18.99
C PRO A 5 0.29 0.61 -19.33
N THR A 6 0.86 -0.10 -18.36
CA THR A 6 0.98 -1.57 -18.37
C THR A 6 -0.38 -2.24 -18.17
N TYR A 7 -0.43 -3.57 -18.33
CA TYR A 7 -1.68 -4.34 -18.37
C TYR A 7 -2.57 -4.14 -17.12
N ASP A 8 -1.98 -4.13 -15.92
CA ASP A 8 -2.72 -4.05 -14.65
C ASP A 8 -3.00 -2.61 -14.19
N GLU A 9 -2.32 -1.61 -14.77
CA GLU A 9 -2.39 -0.22 -14.31
C GLU A 9 -3.79 0.38 -14.43
N PRO A 10 -4.53 0.25 -15.55
CA PRO A 10 -5.88 0.78 -15.66
C PRO A 10 -6.84 0.20 -14.61
N ALA A 11 -6.70 -1.09 -14.27
CA ALA A 11 -7.49 -1.73 -13.21
C ALA A 11 -7.15 -1.14 -11.84
N ASN A 12 -5.87 -0.93 -11.55
CA ASN A 12 -5.44 -0.26 -10.32
C ASN A 12 -5.91 1.19 -10.25
N MET A 13 -5.92 1.94 -11.35
CA MET A 13 -6.43 3.32 -11.42
C MET A 13 -7.94 3.37 -11.14
N ALA A 14 -8.72 2.46 -11.75
CA ALA A 14 -10.16 2.36 -11.51
C ALA A 14 -10.46 2.00 -10.03
N ALA A 15 -9.73 1.04 -9.47
CA ALA A 15 -9.83 0.67 -8.06
C ALA A 15 -9.45 1.84 -7.13
N SER A 16 -8.39 2.57 -7.44
CA SER A 16 -7.95 3.74 -6.67
C SER A 16 -9.04 4.81 -6.58
N TYR A 17 -9.73 5.07 -7.69
CA TYR A 17 -10.87 5.98 -7.70
C TYR A 17 -12.06 5.45 -6.88
N ALA A 18 -12.40 4.16 -7.05
CA ALA A 18 -13.49 3.53 -6.30
C ALA A 18 -13.26 3.57 -4.78
N TYR A 19 -12.02 3.32 -4.33
CA TYR A 19 -11.67 3.23 -2.91
C TYR A 19 -11.85 4.59 -2.23
N VAL A 20 -11.40 5.67 -2.88
CA VAL A 20 -11.37 7.02 -2.29
C VAL A 20 -12.68 7.78 -2.50
N TYR A 21 -13.25 7.74 -3.70
CA TYR A 21 -14.39 8.61 -4.06
C TYR A 21 -15.75 7.90 -4.02
N ARG A 22 -15.75 6.56 -4.02
CA ARG A 22 -16.98 5.76 -3.90
C ARG A 22 -17.06 4.96 -2.61
N ASN A 23 -15.99 4.98 -1.79
CA ASN A 23 -15.86 4.17 -0.59
C ASN A 23 -16.11 2.67 -0.86
N ASP A 24 -15.71 2.19 -2.05
CA ASP A 24 -15.92 0.81 -2.49
C ASP A 24 -14.59 0.09 -2.70
N TYR A 25 -14.25 -0.80 -1.77
CA TYR A 25 -12.99 -1.54 -1.74
C TYR A 25 -13.03 -2.88 -2.48
N ARG A 26 -14.12 -3.19 -3.19
CA ARG A 26 -14.36 -4.51 -3.78
C ARG A 26 -13.77 -4.71 -5.17
N LEU A 27 -13.40 -3.62 -5.87
CA LEU A 27 -13.03 -3.69 -7.29
C LEU A 27 -11.76 -4.47 -7.59
N TYR A 28 -10.76 -4.40 -6.71
CA TYR A 28 -9.51 -5.13 -6.93
C TYR A 28 -8.88 -5.53 -5.59
N PRO A 29 -9.43 -6.52 -4.88
CA PRO A 29 -9.02 -6.82 -3.50
C PRO A 29 -7.69 -7.61 -3.41
N ASP A 30 -7.13 -8.07 -4.53
CA ASP A 30 -5.94 -8.94 -4.58
C ASP A 30 -4.69 -8.36 -3.93
N ASN A 31 -4.57 -7.04 -3.93
CA ASN A 31 -3.49 -6.34 -3.24
C ASN A 31 -4.08 -5.42 -2.17
N PRO A 32 -3.44 -5.30 -1.00
CA PRO A 32 -3.95 -4.46 0.07
C PRO A 32 -3.93 -2.97 -0.31
N PRO A 33 -4.70 -2.13 0.41
CA PRO A 33 -5.27 -0.93 -0.18
C PRO A 33 -4.34 0.28 -0.22
N LEU A 34 -3.18 0.29 0.46
CA LEU A 34 -2.41 1.53 0.68
C LEU A 34 -2.02 2.23 -0.61
N VAL A 35 -1.43 1.51 -1.56
CA VAL A 35 -0.97 2.09 -2.83
C VAL A 35 -2.14 2.64 -3.65
N LYS A 36 -3.28 1.92 -3.65
CA LYS A 36 -4.51 2.37 -4.33
C LYS A 36 -5.12 3.59 -3.67
N ILE A 37 -5.12 3.66 -2.34
CA ILE A 37 -5.60 4.84 -1.61
C ILE A 37 -4.72 6.05 -1.93
N LEU A 38 -3.39 5.91 -1.91
CA LEU A 38 -2.46 7.00 -2.24
C LEU A 38 -2.67 7.48 -3.68
N ALA A 39 -2.80 6.55 -4.64
CA ALA A 39 -3.11 6.85 -6.03
C ALA A 39 -4.51 7.44 -6.23
N GLY A 40 -5.48 7.08 -5.39
CA GLY A 40 -6.82 7.65 -5.41
C GLY A 40 -6.81 9.08 -4.90
N LEU A 41 -6.14 9.33 -3.77
CA LEU A 41 -6.01 10.66 -3.18
C LEU A 41 -5.31 11.65 -4.12
N SER A 42 -4.33 11.19 -4.91
CA SER A 42 -3.65 12.06 -5.88
C SER A 42 -4.52 12.47 -7.06
N LEU A 43 -5.68 11.82 -7.28
CA LEU A 43 -6.65 12.20 -8.31
C LEU A 43 -7.57 13.36 -7.90
N LEU A 44 -7.45 13.87 -6.66
CA LEU A 44 -8.31 14.93 -6.11
C LEU A 44 -8.46 16.15 -7.05
N PRO A 45 -7.41 16.64 -7.74
CA PRO A 45 -7.53 17.79 -8.64
C PRO A 45 -8.48 17.58 -9.83
N ILE A 46 -8.76 16.33 -10.21
CA ILE A 46 -9.59 15.99 -11.37
C ILE A 46 -10.81 15.13 -11.03
N ALA A 47 -11.00 14.75 -9.77
CA ALA A 47 -12.03 13.81 -9.34
C ALA A 47 -13.44 14.19 -9.82
N GLY A 48 -13.80 15.47 -9.78
CA GLY A 48 -15.10 15.97 -10.25
C GLY A 48 -15.33 15.91 -11.77
N LYS A 49 -14.29 15.63 -12.56
CA LYS A 49 -14.35 15.46 -14.02
C LYS A 49 -14.32 14.00 -14.45
N MET A 50 -14.20 13.08 -13.49
CA MET A 50 -14.04 11.67 -13.75
C MET A 50 -15.39 10.96 -13.79
N ASN A 51 -15.60 10.18 -14.84
CA ASN A 51 -16.74 9.32 -15.03
C ASN A 51 -16.35 7.88 -14.67
N PHE A 52 -17.13 7.28 -13.79
CA PHE A 52 -17.00 5.86 -13.49
C PHE A 52 -17.91 5.07 -14.43
N PRO A 53 -17.44 3.98 -15.08
CA PRO A 53 -18.24 3.20 -16.01
C PRO A 53 -19.61 2.88 -15.44
N SER A 54 -20.65 3.12 -16.24
CA SER A 54 -21.99 2.65 -15.91
C SER A 54 -21.98 1.14 -15.75
N GLN A 55 -22.56 0.64 -14.66
CA GLN A 55 -22.61 -0.79 -14.35
C GLN A 55 -23.52 -1.51 -15.34
N LEU A 56 -22.95 -1.89 -16.48
CA LEU A 56 -23.58 -2.82 -17.41
C LEU A 56 -23.89 -4.13 -16.66
N PRO A 57 -24.98 -4.84 -17.02
CA PRO A 57 -25.33 -6.11 -16.40
C PRO A 57 -24.20 -7.14 -16.39
N ILE A 58 -23.30 -7.10 -17.38
CA ILE A 58 -22.10 -7.95 -17.44
C ILE A 58 -21.14 -7.72 -16.28
N TYR A 59 -21.08 -6.51 -15.73
CA TYR A 59 -20.26 -6.19 -14.56
C TYR A 59 -20.89 -6.68 -13.24
N ASN A 60 -22.14 -7.11 -13.31
CA ASN A 60 -22.90 -7.66 -12.19
C ASN A 60 -22.85 -9.20 -12.14
N ASP A 61 -22.37 -9.86 -13.20
CA ASP A 61 -22.17 -11.31 -13.25
C ASP A 61 -20.70 -11.63 -12.92
N PRO A 62 -20.39 -12.24 -11.75
CA PRO A 62 -19.02 -12.60 -11.38
C PRO A 62 -18.38 -13.64 -12.29
N THR A 63 -19.15 -14.38 -13.10
CA THR A 63 -18.58 -15.30 -14.09
C THR A 63 -18.13 -14.59 -15.37
N GLN A 64 -18.58 -13.35 -15.58
CA GLN A 64 -18.30 -12.55 -16.78
C GLN A 64 -17.53 -11.27 -16.48
N PHE A 65 -17.38 -10.90 -15.21
CA PHE A 65 -16.65 -9.72 -14.80
C PHE A 65 -15.17 -9.83 -15.15
N ASP A 66 -14.72 -8.91 -16.00
CA ASP A 66 -13.34 -8.80 -16.42
C ASP A 66 -12.77 -7.48 -15.89
N LEU A 67 -11.97 -7.58 -14.84
CA LEU A 67 -11.35 -6.46 -14.14
C LEU A 67 -10.48 -5.59 -15.07
N TYR A 68 -9.74 -6.22 -15.97
CA TYR A 68 -8.81 -5.52 -16.86
C TYR A 68 -9.56 -4.77 -17.97
N LYS A 69 -10.63 -5.39 -18.50
CA LYS A 69 -11.56 -4.68 -19.40
C LYS A 69 -12.28 -3.54 -18.68
N PHE A 70 -12.70 -3.73 -17.43
CA PHE A 70 -13.32 -2.66 -16.64
C PHE A 70 -12.36 -1.48 -16.44
N GLY A 71 -11.10 -1.75 -16.08
CA GLY A 71 -10.06 -0.72 -15.98
C GLY A 71 -9.82 0.02 -17.29
N THR A 72 -9.82 -0.72 -18.42
CA THR A 72 -9.70 -0.14 -19.76
C THR A 72 -10.91 0.74 -20.11
N GLU A 73 -12.12 0.31 -19.79
CA GLU A 73 -13.36 1.07 -20.00
C GLU A 73 -13.36 2.37 -19.18
N PHE A 74 -12.97 2.28 -17.91
CA PHE A 74 -12.78 3.44 -17.04
C PHE A 74 -11.78 4.42 -17.65
N LEU A 75 -10.58 3.95 -18.01
CA LEU A 75 -9.51 4.85 -18.40
C LEU A 75 -9.72 5.50 -19.78
N TYR A 76 -10.23 4.75 -20.75
CA TYR A 76 -10.24 5.16 -22.16
C TYR A 76 -11.62 5.42 -22.77
N ARG A 77 -12.69 4.81 -22.24
CA ARG A 77 -14.01 4.82 -22.90
C ARG A 77 -15.09 5.54 -22.12
N SER A 78 -14.82 5.92 -20.88
CA SER A 78 -15.74 6.69 -20.03
C SER A 78 -15.66 8.21 -20.24
N GLY A 79 -14.97 8.71 -21.27
CA GLY A 79 -14.77 10.15 -21.47
C GLY A 79 -13.89 10.81 -20.41
N ASN A 80 -13.01 10.03 -19.79
CA ASN A 80 -12.12 10.47 -18.73
C ASN A 80 -10.88 11.22 -19.27
N PRO A 81 -10.31 12.16 -18.49
CA PRO A 81 -9.04 12.80 -18.83
C PRO A 81 -7.87 11.82 -18.65
N THR A 82 -7.68 10.94 -19.63
CA THR A 82 -6.77 9.78 -19.57
C THR A 82 -5.35 10.16 -19.17
N ARG A 83 -4.79 11.21 -19.76
CA ARG A 83 -3.40 11.61 -19.51
C ARG A 83 -3.18 12.08 -18.07
N GLU A 84 -4.13 12.85 -17.56
CA GLU A 84 -4.12 13.37 -16.20
C GLU A 84 -4.29 12.24 -15.19
N ILE A 85 -5.19 11.29 -15.44
CA ILE A 85 -5.36 10.10 -14.59
C ILE A 85 -4.06 9.31 -14.52
N ILE A 86 -3.43 9.01 -15.66
CA ILE A 86 -2.17 8.26 -15.69
C ILE A 86 -1.10 8.99 -14.89
N PHE A 87 -0.90 10.28 -15.14
CA PHE A 87 0.14 11.04 -14.46
C PHE A 87 -0.11 11.15 -12.95
N LEU A 88 -1.32 11.52 -12.53
CA LEU A 88 -1.65 11.75 -11.13
C LEU A 88 -1.66 10.45 -10.33
N SER A 89 -2.20 9.35 -10.88
CA SER A 89 -2.21 8.06 -10.19
C SER A 89 -0.80 7.45 -10.03
N ARG A 90 0.14 7.77 -10.93
CA ARG A 90 1.56 7.40 -10.83
C ARG A 90 2.37 8.27 -9.88
N LEU A 91 1.90 9.48 -9.59
CA LEU A 91 2.62 10.47 -8.77
C LEU A 91 3.07 9.96 -7.40
N PRO A 92 2.27 9.22 -6.62
CA PRO A 92 2.73 8.67 -5.34
C PRO A 92 3.92 7.73 -5.49
N ASN A 93 3.91 6.86 -6.50
CA ASN A 93 5.02 5.93 -6.74
C ASN A 93 6.28 6.68 -7.18
N ILE A 94 6.16 7.70 -8.02
CA ILE A 94 7.29 8.57 -8.41
C ILE A 94 7.91 9.22 -7.16
N ILE A 95 7.09 9.78 -6.26
CA ILE A 95 7.55 10.40 -5.02
C ILE A 95 8.26 9.35 -4.15
N ILE A 96 7.68 8.15 -4.00
CA ILE A 96 8.26 7.08 -3.19
C ILE A 96 9.59 6.60 -3.79
N THR A 97 9.73 6.50 -5.11
CA THR A 97 11.01 6.19 -5.77
C THR A 97 12.08 7.21 -5.44
N VAL A 98 11.75 8.51 -5.50
CA VAL A 98 12.69 9.58 -5.14
C VAL A 98 13.08 9.48 -3.66
N LEU A 99 12.12 9.22 -2.78
CA LEU A 99 12.38 9.02 -1.35
C LEU A 99 13.26 7.79 -1.09
N LEU A 100 13.06 6.70 -1.84
CA LEU A 100 13.89 5.50 -1.77
C LEU A 100 15.33 5.80 -2.18
N GLY A 101 15.55 6.45 -3.33
CA GLY A 101 16.89 6.84 -3.78
C GLY A 101 17.59 7.79 -2.81
N LEU A 102 16.87 8.79 -2.29
CA LEU A 102 17.39 9.71 -1.28
C LEU A 102 17.74 8.97 0.02
N SER A 103 16.90 8.05 0.47
CA SER A 103 17.14 7.25 1.67
C SER A 103 18.39 6.39 1.53
N LEU A 104 18.58 5.74 0.37
CA LEU A 104 19.80 4.98 0.07
C LEU A 104 21.04 5.87 0.14
N TYR A 105 21.02 7.04 -0.51
CA TYR A 105 22.12 8.00 -0.48
C TYR A 105 22.47 8.42 0.96
N LEU A 106 21.46 8.81 1.75
CA LEU A 106 21.66 9.29 3.12
C LEU A 106 22.17 8.18 4.05
N ILE A 107 21.61 6.98 3.96
CA ILE A 107 22.01 5.83 4.78
C ILE A 107 23.46 5.42 4.44
N ALA A 108 23.78 5.26 3.16
CA ALA A 108 25.13 4.88 2.73
C ALA A 108 26.16 5.98 3.07
N THR A 109 25.80 7.26 2.92
CA THR A 109 26.66 8.39 3.35
C THR A 109 26.96 8.34 4.83
N LYS A 110 25.95 8.07 5.66
CA LYS A 110 26.10 8.01 7.11
C LYS A 110 26.96 6.81 7.57
N LEU A 111 26.90 5.69 6.86
CA LEU A 111 27.61 4.47 7.24
C LEU A 111 29.05 4.42 6.69
N TYR A 112 29.27 4.91 5.48
CA TYR A 112 30.52 4.69 4.73
C TYR A 112 31.07 5.97 4.06
N GLY A 113 30.48 7.12 4.36
CA GLY A 113 30.92 8.44 3.87
C GLY A 113 30.32 8.83 2.51
N PRO A 114 30.53 10.10 2.07
CA PRO A 114 29.83 10.68 0.91
C PRO A 114 30.04 9.93 -0.42
N LYS A 115 31.24 9.40 -0.65
CA LYS A 115 31.55 8.64 -1.88
C LYS A 115 30.70 7.36 -2.00
N ALA A 116 30.50 6.66 -0.89
CA ALA A 116 29.65 5.47 -0.85
C ALA A 116 28.16 5.83 -1.08
N GLY A 117 27.71 6.96 -0.54
CA GLY A 117 26.39 7.50 -0.82
C GLY A 117 26.16 7.74 -2.31
N LEU A 118 27.08 8.45 -2.97
CA LEU A 118 27.00 8.71 -4.41
C LEU A 118 27.03 7.43 -5.23
N LEU A 119 27.88 6.46 -4.86
CA LEU A 119 27.93 5.16 -5.53
C LEU A 119 26.59 4.40 -5.39
N ALA A 120 25.99 4.39 -4.19
CA ALA A 120 24.70 3.74 -3.99
C ALA A 120 23.58 4.40 -4.82
N LEU A 121 23.55 5.74 -4.86
CA LEU A 121 22.59 6.47 -5.69
C LEU A 121 22.81 6.24 -7.19
N PHE A 122 24.07 6.16 -7.63
CA PHE A 122 24.42 5.81 -9.00
C PHE A 122 23.89 4.42 -9.35
N LEU A 123 24.22 3.39 -8.56
CA LEU A 123 23.73 2.04 -8.80
C LEU A 123 22.20 1.96 -8.81
N PHE A 124 21.52 2.64 -7.89
CA PHE A 124 20.06 2.72 -7.86
C PHE A 124 19.46 3.39 -9.09
N SER A 125 20.04 4.51 -9.54
CA SER A 125 19.50 5.31 -10.65
C SER A 125 19.72 4.65 -12.01
N PHE A 126 20.77 3.83 -12.14
CA PHE A 126 21.10 3.11 -13.37
C PHE A 126 20.63 1.64 -13.36
N ASP A 127 19.94 1.19 -12.32
CA ASP A 127 19.37 -0.15 -12.27
C ASP A 127 18.15 -0.27 -13.22
N PRO A 128 18.15 -1.23 -14.15
CA PRO A 128 17.07 -1.36 -15.13
C PRO A 128 15.72 -1.76 -14.50
N ASN A 129 15.71 -2.48 -13.37
CA ASN A 129 14.46 -2.81 -12.68
C ASN A 129 13.86 -1.55 -12.05
N ILE A 130 14.69 -0.70 -11.44
CA ILE A 130 14.21 0.58 -10.90
C ILE A 130 13.67 1.45 -12.03
N ARG A 131 14.41 1.60 -13.12
CA ARG A 131 13.97 2.41 -14.28
C ARG A 131 12.69 1.87 -14.94
N GLY A 132 12.47 0.56 -14.89
CA GLY A 132 11.25 -0.07 -15.39
C GLY A 132 10.03 0.16 -14.48
N HIS A 133 10.24 0.30 -13.16
CA HIS A 133 9.15 0.32 -12.18
C HIS A 133 8.98 1.65 -11.42
N ASP A 134 9.86 2.64 -11.62
CA ASP A 134 9.94 3.87 -10.81
C ASP A 134 8.69 4.76 -10.83
N HIS A 135 7.90 4.69 -11.90
CA HIS A 135 6.71 5.51 -12.08
C HIS A 135 5.42 4.68 -12.23
N ILE A 136 5.51 3.39 -12.51
CA ILE A 136 4.35 2.52 -12.72
C ILE A 136 3.52 2.44 -11.43
N LEU A 137 2.19 2.48 -11.54
CA LEU A 137 1.29 2.21 -10.40
C LEU A 137 1.33 0.71 -10.04
N ALA A 138 2.35 0.35 -9.27
CA ALA A 138 2.64 -1.00 -8.79
C ALA A 138 3.03 -1.00 -7.31
N PHE A 139 3.15 -2.18 -6.72
CA PHE A 139 3.33 -2.34 -5.27
C PHE A 139 4.79 -2.54 -4.85
N ASP A 140 5.70 -2.78 -5.79
CA ASP A 140 7.06 -3.23 -5.51
C ASP A 140 7.99 -2.11 -5.01
N ILE A 141 7.99 -0.94 -5.65
CA ILE A 141 8.80 0.20 -5.18
C ILE A 141 8.33 0.71 -3.80
N PRO A 142 7.02 0.89 -3.54
CA PRO A 142 6.54 1.19 -2.19
C PRO A 142 6.98 0.17 -1.14
N LEU A 143 6.93 -1.13 -1.48
CA LEU A 143 7.36 -2.19 -0.57
C LEU A 143 8.87 -2.16 -0.31
N ALA A 144 9.68 -1.91 -1.34
CA ALA A 144 11.13 -1.77 -1.23
C ALA A 144 11.52 -0.60 -0.33
N PHE A 145 10.86 0.55 -0.49
CA PHE A 145 11.02 1.71 0.38
C PHE A 145 10.71 1.38 1.84
N LEU A 146 9.57 0.77 2.11
CA LEU A 146 9.15 0.41 3.47
C LEU A 146 10.09 -0.61 4.11
N SER A 147 10.62 -1.54 3.31
CA SER A 147 11.59 -2.54 3.74
C SER A 147 12.93 -1.90 4.12
N LEU A 148 13.44 -0.97 3.32
CA LEU A 148 14.65 -0.19 3.63
C LEU A 148 14.45 0.67 4.89
N LEU A 149 13.31 1.36 4.98
CA LEU A 149 12.96 2.18 6.12
C LEU A 149 12.90 1.34 7.40
N ALA A 150 12.22 0.20 7.36
CA ALA A 150 12.14 -0.73 8.47
C ALA A 150 13.52 -1.23 8.93
N PHE A 151 14.37 -1.63 7.98
CA PHE A 151 15.76 -2.02 8.28
C PHE A 151 16.54 -0.88 8.96
N TYR A 152 16.45 0.34 8.44
CA TYR A 152 17.15 1.49 9.02
C TYR A 152 16.62 1.86 10.41
N LEU A 153 15.31 1.74 10.65
CA LEU A 153 14.70 1.96 11.95
C LEU A 153 15.15 0.92 12.98
N ILE A 154 15.29 -0.35 12.59
CA ILE A 154 15.89 -1.39 13.45
C ILE A 154 17.34 -1.03 13.78
N TYR A 155 18.14 -0.63 12.80
CA TYR A 155 19.52 -0.19 13.03
C TYR A 155 19.59 0.96 14.05
N GLN A 156 18.71 1.95 13.93
CA GLN A 156 18.66 3.10 14.84
C GLN A 156 18.13 2.71 16.23
N PHE A 157 17.14 1.82 16.32
CA PHE A 157 16.62 1.27 17.57
C PHE A 157 17.72 0.55 18.39
N ILE A 158 18.60 -0.18 17.70
CA ILE A 158 19.73 -0.87 18.33
C ILE A 158 20.78 0.15 18.79
N LYS A 159 21.17 1.09 17.90
CA LYS A 159 22.28 2.03 18.11
C LYS A 159 21.99 3.13 19.13
N LEU A 160 20.73 3.56 19.29
CA LEU A 160 20.32 4.69 20.14
C LEU A 160 19.33 4.22 21.22
N PRO A 161 19.81 3.64 22.33
CA PRO A 161 18.97 3.08 23.38
C PRO A 161 17.96 4.07 23.98
N GLU A 162 18.34 5.34 24.08
CA GLU A 162 17.53 6.42 24.64
C GLU A 162 16.33 6.82 23.77
N LYS A 163 16.33 6.45 22.48
CA LYS A 163 15.23 6.73 21.53
C LYS A 163 14.49 5.47 21.09
N ARG A 164 14.63 4.35 21.80
CA ARG A 164 14.00 3.06 21.45
C ARG A 164 12.49 3.13 21.32
N GLY A 165 11.80 3.84 22.22
CA GLY A 165 10.35 4.00 22.13
C GLY A 165 9.92 4.65 20.81
N LEU A 166 10.61 5.72 20.39
CA LEU A 166 10.33 6.41 19.14
C LEU A 166 10.62 5.52 17.92
N PHE A 167 11.79 4.90 17.85
CA PHE A 167 12.13 4.05 16.70
C PHE A 167 11.29 2.78 16.64
N GLY A 168 10.88 2.22 17.79
CA GLY A 168 9.91 1.13 17.86
C GLY A 168 8.56 1.56 17.30
N LEU A 169 8.03 2.71 17.72
CA LEU A 169 6.77 3.24 17.19
C LEU A 169 6.83 3.45 15.67
N LEU A 170 7.90 4.08 15.16
CA LEU A 170 8.08 4.29 13.72
C LEU A 170 8.21 2.96 12.96
N LEU A 171 8.86 1.97 13.56
CA LEU A 171 8.99 0.63 12.98
C LEU A 171 7.63 -0.08 12.90
N ALA A 172 6.76 0.08 13.91
CA ALA A 172 5.39 -0.44 13.87
C ALA A 172 4.61 0.19 12.70
N PHE A 173 4.71 1.50 12.51
CA PHE A 173 4.08 2.18 11.37
C PHE A 173 4.63 1.69 10.03
N ALA A 174 5.95 1.51 9.90
CA ALA A 174 6.57 0.97 8.69
C ALA A 174 6.08 -0.45 8.40
N PHE A 175 5.95 -1.31 9.42
CA PHE A 175 5.42 -2.66 9.26
C PHE A 175 3.95 -2.65 8.86
N ALA A 176 3.12 -1.83 9.51
CA ALA A 176 1.72 -1.68 9.17
C ALA A 176 1.54 -1.22 7.72
N ALA A 177 2.29 -0.21 7.30
CA ALA A 177 2.30 0.26 5.92
C ALA A 177 2.78 -0.83 4.95
N GLY A 178 3.78 -1.64 5.33
CA GLY A 178 4.29 -2.76 4.53
C GLY A 178 3.21 -3.81 4.27
N TYR A 179 2.51 -4.24 5.32
CA TYR A 179 1.38 -5.17 5.21
C TYR A 179 0.21 -4.58 4.40
N LEU A 180 -0.04 -3.28 4.50
CA LEU A 180 -1.05 -2.59 3.69
C LEU A 180 -0.63 -2.36 2.23
N THR A 181 0.65 -2.56 1.91
CA THR A 181 1.19 -2.44 0.56
C THR A 181 1.14 -3.78 -0.17
N LYS A 182 1.65 -4.86 0.45
CA LYS A 182 1.69 -6.19 -0.18
C LYS A 182 1.68 -7.28 0.89
N PHE A 183 0.85 -8.30 0.71
CA PHE A 183 0.78 -9.43 1.66
C PHE A 183 2.12 -10.17 1.80
N THR A 184 2.93 -10.19 0.73
CA THR A 184 4.26 -10.79 0.73
C THR A 184 5.28 -10.05 1.60
N PHE A 185 4.93 -8.87 2.15
CA PHE A 185 5.77 -8.19 3.14
C PHE A 185 6.07 -9.07 4.35
N ILE A 186 5.22 -10.06 4.67
CA ILE A 186 5.45 -10.99 5.76
C ILE A 186 6.82 -11.69 5.67
N PHE A 187 7.30 -12.00 4.47
CA PHE A 187 8.61 -12.62 4.29
C PHE A 187 9.75 -11.68 4.69
N VAL A 188 9.65 -10.41 4.30
CA VAL A 188 10.63 -9.38 4.69
C VAL A 188 10.55 -9.10 6.18
N ALA A 189 9.33 -8.97 6.72
CA ALA A 189 9.08 -8.75 8.13
C ALA A 189 9.71 -9.84 8.99
N LEU A 190 9.58 -11.13 8.61
CA LEU A 190 10.19 -12.24 9.32
C LEU A 190 11.72 -12.15 9.35
N ILE A 191 12.36 -11.85 8.22
CA ILE A 191 13.81 -11.67 8.15
C ILE A 191 14.27 -10.52 9.06
N LEU A 192 13.56 -9.40 9.01
CA LEU A 192 13.85 -8.21 9.82
C LEU A 192 13.63 -8.47 11.32
N ILE A 193 12.60 -9.23 11.70
CA ILE A 193 12.36 -9.65 13.08
C ILE A 193 13.51 -10.53 13.58
N VAL A 194 13.91 -11.54 12.80
CA VAL A 194 15.03 -12.43 13.17
C VAL A 194 16.31 -11.60 13.35
N TYR A 195 16.60 -10.69 12.43
CA TYR A 195 17.74 -9.77 12.53
C TYR A 195 17.69 -8.88 13.78
N ALA A 196 16.51 -8.32 14.09
CA ALA A 196 16.31 -7.48 15.26
C ALA A 196 16.51 -8.27 16.56
N LEU A 197 15.92 -9.47 16.67
CA LEU A 197 16.06 -10.34 17.84
C LEU A 197 17.52 -10.75 18.04
N TRP A 198 18.18 -11.21 16.98
CA TRP A 198 19.60 -11.58 17.03
C TRP A 198 20.48 -10.41 17.49
N SER A 199 20.20 -9.21 16.99
CA SER A 199 20.95 -8.01 17.36
C SER A 199 20.71 -7.58 18.81
N VAL A 200 19.50 -7.79 19.35
CA VAL A 200 19.18 -7.47 20.75
C VAL A 200 19.80 -8.44 21.73
N ILE A 201 19.93 -9.73 21.38
CA ILE A 201 20.61 -10.73 22.24
C ILE A 201 22.06 -10.35 22.52
N LYS A 202 22.71 -9.61 21.61
CA LYS A 202 24.09 -9.15 21.77
C LYS A 202 24.25 -7.89 22.64
N LEU A 203 23.15 -7.30 23.11
CA LEU A 203 23.18 -6.11 23.98
C LEU A 203 23.35 -6.49 25.45
N ASP A 204 23.88 -5.59 26.27
CA ASP A 204 24.05 -5.78 27.72
C ASP A 204 22.77 -6.25 28.45
N ASN A 205 22.93 -7.21 29.36
CA ASN A 205 21.86 -7.95 30.05
C ASN A 205 20.73 -7.08 30.65
N ASN A 206 21.06 -5.91 31.22
CA ASN A 206 20.07 -5.02 31.85
C ASN A 206 19.13 -4.33 30.85
N LYS A 207 19.47 -4.29 29.55
CA LYS A 207 18.66 -3.64 28.51
C LYS A 207 17.91 -4.64 27.62
N ILE A 208 18.15 -5.94 27.79
CA ILE A 208 17.58 -7.00 26.93
C ILE A 208 16.07 -7.10 27.08
N LYS A 209 15.55 -7.20 28.32
CA LYS A 209 14.11 -7.42 28.58
C LYS A 209 13.22 -6.32 27.97
N ASN A 210 13.55 -5.05 28.19
CA ASN A 210 12.78 -3.93 27.65
C ASN A 210 12.86 -3.85 26.12
N SER A 211 14.01 -4.19 25.54
CA SER A 211 14.21 -4.15 24.09
C SER A 211 13.45 -5.27 23.37
N PHE A 212 13.46 -6.47 23.96
CA PHE A 212 12.65 -7.59 23.49
C PHE A 212 11.16 -7.28 23.57
N PHE A 213 10.70 -6.77 24.71
CA PHE A 213 9.30 -6.39 24.87
C PHE A 213 8.87 -5.34 23.84
N LEU A 214 9.65 -4.27 23.66
CA LEU A 214 9.35 -3.23 22.66
C LEU A 214 9.33 -3.79 21.23
N LEU A 215 10.27 -4.67 20.86
CA LEU A 215 10.28 -5.29 19.53
C LEU A 215 9.06 -6.18 19.29
N ILE A 216 8.67 -7.01 20.27
CA ILE A 216 7.50 -7.87 20.17
C ILE A 216 6.24 -7.03 19.99
N VAL A 217 6.05 -6.00 20.83
CA VAL A 217 4.91 -5.08 20.72
C VAL A 217 4.90 -4.41 19.34
N THR A 218 6.05 -3.93 18.89
CA THR A 218 6.22 -3.24 17.61
C THR A 218 5.90 -4.12 16.40
N CYS A 219 6.23 -5.42 16.46
CA CYS A 219 6.02 -6.34 15.34
C CYS A 219 4.59 -6.90 15.30
N LEU A 220 3.94 -7.05 16.46
CA LEU A 220 2.58 -7.58 16.57
C LEU A 220 1.50 -6.51 16.44
N MET A 221 1.75 -5.30 16.97
CA MET A 221 0.79 -4.19 16.96
C MET A 221 0.23 -3.89 15.56
N PRO A 222 1.03 -3.87 14.47
CA PRO A 222 0.53 -3.70 13.11
C PRO A 222 -0.52 -4.73 12.73
N PHE A 223 -0.28 -6.01 13.03
CA PHE A 223 -1.22 -7.08 12.72
C PHE A 223 -2.54 -6.89 13.47
N PHE A 224 -2.47 -6.57 14.76
CA PHE A 224 -3.67 -6.29 15.57
C PHE A 224 -4.43 -5.06 15.10
N LEU A 225 -3.74 -3.98 14.75
CA LEU A 225 -4.37 -2.75 14.24
C LEU A 225 -5.03 -2.97 12.88
N LEU A 226 -4.41 -3.76 12.00
CA LEU A 226 -4.99 -4.10 10.71
C LEU A 226 -6.20 -5.00 10.86
N TRP A 227 -6.14 -5.97 11.77
CA TRP A 227 -7.27 -6.84 12.06
C TRP A 227 -8.42 -6.07 12.74
N PHE A 228 -8.09 -5.18 13.68
CA PHE A 228 -9.06 -4.29 14.31
C PHE A 228 -9.68 -3.32 13.31
N PHE A 229 -8.90 -2.74 12.41
CA PHE A 229 -9.40 -1.91 11.31
C PHE A 229 -10.35 -2.72 10.43
N ALA A 230 -9.97 -3.94 10.04
CA ALA A 230 -10.80 -4.78 9.19
C ALA A 230 -12.12 -5.20 9.85
N ILE A 231 -12.13 -5.38 11.18
CA ILE A 231 -13.35 -5.65 11.94
C ILE A 231 -14.20 -4.39 12.13
N SER A 232 -13.59 -3.28 12.55
CA SER A 232 -14.29 -2.04 12.91
C SER A 232 -14.91 -1.34 11.70
N THR A 233 -14.22 -1.35 10.57
CA THR A 233 -14.77 -0.84 9.30
C THR A 233 -15.72 -1.84 8.67
N ASN A 234 -15.97 -2.99 9.29
CA ASN A 234 -16.65 -4.10 8.64
C ASN A 234 -16.00 -4.34 7.26
N TYR A 235 -14.69 -4.21 7.10
CA TYR A 235 -14.04 -4.44 5.80
C TYR A 235 -14.37 -5.85 5.27
N HIS A 236 -14.57 -6.80 6.19
CA HIS A 236 -15.05 -8.15 5.92
C HIS A 236 -16.58 -8.28 5.72
N LYS A 237 -17.38 -7.24 6.00
CA LYS A 237 -18.86 -7.24 6.01
C LYS A 237 -19.51 -6.19 5.08
N ILE A 238 -18.91 -5.02 4.86
CA ILE A 238 -19.26 -4.04 3.79
C ILE A 238 -18.90 -4.63 2.42
N THR A 239 -17.95 -5.57 2.39
CA THR A 239 -17.78 -6.48 1.26
C THR A 239 -18.94 -7.47 1.09
N LEU A 240 -19.78 -7.69 2.12
CA LEU A 240 -20.82 -8.74 2.15
C LEU A 240 -22.30 -8.25 2.11
N ASP A 241 -22.59 -6.94 2.10
CA ASP A 241 -23.97 -6.46 1.88
C ASP A 241 -24.29 -6.44 0.37
N TYR A 242 -24.38 -7.66 -0.19
CA TYR A 242 -24.54 -7.92 -1.63
C TYR A 242 -25.91 -7.53 -2.19
N ASP A 243 -26.89 -7.25 -1.33
CA ASP A 243 -28.28 -7.06 -1.73
C ASP A 243 -28.65 -5.59 -2.00
N LYS A 244 -27.79 -4.61 -1.66
CA LYS A 244 -28.16 -3.17 -1.68
C LYS A 244 -27.32 -2.26 -2.58
N LEU A 245 -26.25 -2.74 -3.19
CA LEU A 245 -25.43 -1.93 -4.11
C LEU A 245 -25.20 -2.68 -5.43
N PRO A 246 -25.53 -2.07 -6.59
CA PRO A 246 -25.22 -2.67 -7.87
C PRO A 246 -23.70 -2.88 -7.98
N ILE A 247 -23.36 -3.98 -8.61
CA ILE A 247 -22.33 -4.92 -8.18
C ILE A 247 -20.93 -4.47 -8.63
N ILE A 248 -19.94 -4.77 -7.81
CA ILE A 248 -18.56 -4.96 -8.25
C ILE A 248 -18.17 -6.38 -7.82
N ALA A 249 -18.02 -7.23 -8.81
CA ALA A 249 -18.17 -8.67 -8.73
C ALA A 249 -16.99 -9.40 -8.06
N SER A 250 -16.97 -9.43 -6.73
CA SER A 250 -16.05 -10.28 -5.97
C SER A 250 -16.61 -10.73 -4.61
N ALA A 251 -17.82 -11.27 -4.57
CA ALA A 251 -18.09 -12.54 -3.91
C ALA A 251 -19.58 -12.90 -3.94
N ASN A 252 -19.87 -14.15 -4.29
CA ASN A 252 -21.12 -14.76 -3.87
C ASN A 252 -20.80 -16.16 -3.37
N LYS A 253 -20.58 -16.25 -2.06
CA LYS A 253 -20.76 -17.48 -1.30
C LYS A 253 -21.63 -17.14 -0.08
N LEU A 254 -22.94 -17.14 -0.32
CA LEU A 254 -24.08 -17.28 0.63
C LEU A 254 -24.09 -16.33 1.85
N TYR A 255 -25.18 -15.57 2.04
CA TYR A 255 -26.17 -15.77 3.14
C TYR A 255 -27.20 -14.62 3.22
N LYS A 256 -28.46 -15.01 3.49
CA LYS A 256 -29.69 -14.21 3.55
C LYS A 256 -29.80 -13.31 4.81
N ASN A 257 -30.48 -12.17 4.61
CA ASN A 257 -31.27 -11.33 5.55
C ASN A 257 -30.51 -10.44 6.56
N ASN A 258 -30.73 -9.12 6.50
CA ASN A 258 -31.42 -8.39 7.60
C ASN A 258 -31.81 -6.93 7.29
N SER A 259 -32.90 -6.52 7.94
CA SER A 259 -33.83 -5.41 7.63
C SER A 259 -33.52 -4.05 8.29
N THR A 260 -32.35 -3.85 8.89
CA THR A 260 -32.12 -2.76 9.85
C THR A 260 -31.57 -1.44 9.28
N TRP A 261 -31.10 -1.40 8.03
CA TRP A 261 -30.32 -0.25 7.51
C TRP A 261 -31.09 0.84 6.74
N ASN A 262 -32.44 0.79 6.68
CA ASN A 262 -33.22 1.77 5.91
C ASN A 262 -33.33 3.18 6.54
N LEU A 263 -32.73 3.45 7.70
CA LEU A 263 -32.95 4.71 8.41
C LEU A 263 -31.89 5.80 8.19
N ILE A 264 -30.68 5.48 7.70
CA ILE A 264 -29.55 6.43 7.72
C ILE A 264 -29.21 7.00 6.33
N SER A 265 -29.78 6.47 5.24
CA SER A 265 -29.49 6.91 3.86
C SER A 265 -30.22 8.19 3.40
N LYS A 266 -30.69 9.03 4.34
CA LYS A 266 -31.46 10.26 4.05
C LYS A 266 -30.85 11.55 4.60
N LEU A 267 -29.57 11.54 4.96
CA LEU A 267 -28.75 12.73 5.23
C LEU A 267 -27.60 12.79 4.24
#